data_AF-A0A812J7P4-F1
#
_entry.id   AF-A0A812J7P4-F1
#
_cell.length_a   1.000
_cell.length_b   1.000
_cell.length_c   1.000
_cell.angle_alpha   90.00
_cell.angle_beta   90.00
_cell.angle_gamma   90.00
#
_symmetry.space_group_name_H-M   'P 1'
#
loop_
_entity.id
_entity.type
_entity.pdbx_description
1 polymer ?
#
loop_
_entity_poly.entity_id
_entity_poly.type
_entity_poly.pdbx_seq_one_letter_code
_entity_poly.pdbx_strand_id
1 'polypeptide(L)'
;MLSAFLGALGFLTGVLPHWEDGSHHECRWCTLLGNAAYYLTLLLFPRRRMVFLDRACVMQSDEALKAEAVVSMGGILKSSKSMLVLWDRTYVTRLWCMFELSAFLHSRREQRRDLTICPIHLGPVMFGGQLGLTMLVLVAVFWKENTWVLDFRILTGLGLILCFTVVAHVMRASWRDIDVMNQQLSEFRIEHARSQCCEKKPTHPVVCDRVILLRCITAWFGSIEKFEKCVRKVVQDALLRHLMKEGFSYSRMVQLNAPALWFFLDRSFTYETDDERIAGAVQAFTHWLVVGPVFAQTGLWIVFHLRSRCCTGCLDVLVSVIAVVIEAVVIGLTASLENDVVYGYTPNRLSGSLLYLGIMAIVALVLFQCSPFLRPMARKQAPDRGHSYSPDIAERIGSDPVGPASAGLETSSE
;
A
#
# COMPACT_ATOMS: atom_id res chain seq x y z
N MET A 1 17.23 -10.21 3.08
CA MET A 1 17.29 -11.59 3.59
C MET A 1 18.62 -12.23 3.26
N LEU A 2 18.93 -12.51 1.99
CA LEU A 2 20.22 -13.12 1.60
C LEU A 2 21.43 -12.37 2.18
N SER A 3 21.44 -11.03 2.14
CA SER A 3 22.52 -10.23 2.73
C SER A 3 22.69 -10.41 4.25
N ALA A 4 21.58 -10.55 4.99
CA ALA A 4 21.63 -10.80 6.44
C ALA A 4 22.17 -12.21 6.73
N PHE A 5 21.77 -13.22 5.94
CA PHE A 5 22.34 -14.56 6.03
C PHE A 5 23.83 -14.61 5.68
N LEU A 6 24.26 -13.86 4.67
CA LEU A 6 25.68 -13.73 4.34
C LEU A 6 26.45 -13.03 5.46
N GLY A 7 25.84 -12.05 6.13
CA GLY A 7 26.40 -11.42 7.33
C GLY A 7 26.59 -12.41 8.47
N ALA A 8 25.56 -13.21 8.77
CA ALA A 8 25.64 -14.28 9.76
C ALA A 8 26.72 -15.32 9.41
N LEU A 9 26.77 -15.77 8.16
CA LEU A 9 27.75 -16.76 7.71
C LEU A 9 29.18 -16.21 7.78
N GLY A 10 29.38 -14.95 7.39
CA GLY A 10 30.66 -14.27 7.51
C GLY A 10 31.13 -14.14 8.96
N PHE A 11 30.20 -13.90 9.90
CA PHE A 11 30.49 -13.89 11.33
C PHE A 11 30.87 -15.28 11.85
N LEU A 12 30.07 -16.31 11.56
CA LEU A 12 30.31 -17.69 12.01
C LEU A 12 31.61 -18.30 11.47
N THR A 13 32.03 -17.89 10.28
CA THR A 13 33.28 -18.36 9.63
C THR A 13 34.51 -17.55 10.05
N GLY A 14 34.35 -16.52 10.88
CA GLY A 14 35.43 -15.62 11.29
C GLY A 14 35.94 -14.68 10.19
N VAL A 15 35.24 -14.60 9.05
CA VAL A 15 35.58 -13.68 7.96
C VAL A 15 35.23 -12.24 8.35
N LEU A 16 34.12 -12.05 9.05
CA LEU A 16 33.73 -10.76 9.62
C LEU A 16 34.21 -10.66 11.07
N PRO A 17 34.68 -9.48 11.51
CA PRO A 17 35.23 -9.33 12.85
C PRO A 17 34.12 -9.47 13.89
N HIS A 18 34.53 -10.01 15.04
CA HIS A 18 33.73 -10.00 16.25
C HIS A 18 33.76 -8.58 16.84
N TRP A 19 32.63 -8.12 17.36
CA TRP A 19 32.61 -6.90 18.14
C TRP A 19 32.93 -7.26 19.59
N GLU A 20 34.17 -7.00 20.02
CA GLU A 20 34.60 -7.29 21.39
C GLU A 20 34.14 -6.17 22.32
N ASP A 21 33.30 -6.51 23.31
CA ASP A 21 32.94 -5.59 24.37
C ASP A 21 32.99 -6.27 25.75
N GLY A 22 34.17 -6.25 26.36
CA GLY A 22 34.41 -6.58 27.77
C GLY A 22 34.32 -8.06 28.19
N SER A 23 33.46 -8.87 27.57
CA SER A 23 33.35 -10.32 27.84
C SER A 23 32.45 -11.10 26.88
N HIS A 24 31.69 -10.44 26.01
CA HIS A 24 30.73 -11.12 25.12
C HIS A 24 31.02 -10.84 23.65
N HIS A 25 30.88 -11.88 22.82
CA HIS A 25 30.96 -11.78 21.37
C HIS A 25 29.58 -11.40 20.80
N GLU A 26 29.46 -10.21 20.23
CA GLU A 26 28.22 -9.77 19.60
C GLU A 26 28.28 -9.85 18.06
N CYS A 27 27.23 -10.42 17.46
CA CYS A 27 26.99 -10.35 16.02
C CYS A 27 26.10 -9.13 15.74
N ARG A 28 26.53 -8.23 14.86
CA ARG A 28 25.77 -7.03 14.44
C ARG A 28 25.60 -6.93 12.93
N TRP A 29 26.14 -7.91 12.21
CA TRP A 29 26.29 -7.88 10.76
C TRP A 29 24.99 -8.18 10.02
N CYS A 30 24.07 -8.94 10.64
CA CYS A 30 22.77 -9.23 10.03
C CYS A 30 21.97 -7.93 9.88
N THR A 31 21.91 -7.10 10.94
CA THR A 31 21.20 -5.82 10.93
C THR A 31 21.83 -4.85 9.95
N LEU A 32 23.17 -4.68 9.98
CA LEU A 32 23.85 -3.75 9.09
C LEU A 32 23.70 -4.13 7.61
N LEU A 33 24.05 -5.36 7.24
CA LEU A 33 24.01 -5.80 5.84
C LEU A 33 22.57 -6.02 5.35
N GLY A 34 21.67 -6.41 6.25
CA GLY A 34 20.23 -6.46 5.98
C GLY A 34 19.68 -5.11 5.57
N ASN A 35 19.90 -4.09 6.40
CA ASN A 35 19.44 -2.72 6.14
C ASN A 35 20.11 -2.12 4.89
N ALA A 36 21.44 -2.21 4.79
CA ALA A 36 22.17 -1.67 3.65
C ALA A 36 21.67 -2.26 2.32
N ALA A 37 21.53 -3.60 2.24
CA ALA A 37 21.03 -4.25 1.04
C ALA A 37 19.57 -3.87 0.73
N TYR A 38 18.73 -3.68 1.74
CA TYR A 38 17.35 -3.24 1.54
C TYR A 38 17.30 -1.86 0.88
N TYR A 39 18.00 -0.87 1.42
CA TYR A 39 18.00 0.49 0.87
C TYR A 39 18.71 0.57 -0.49
N LEU A 40 19.80 -0.17 -0.68
CA LEU A 40 20.45 -0.28 -2.00
C LEU A 40 19.51 -0.91 -3.02
N THR A 41 18.77 -1.95 -2.66
CA THR A 41 17.78 -2.56 -3.57
C THR A 41 16.67 -1.56 -3.90
N LEU A 42 16.16 -0.84 -2.90
CA LEU A 42 15.11 0.16 -3.11
C LEU A 42 15.54 1.30 -4.05
N LEU A 43 16.78 1.76 -3.93
CA LEU A 43 17.30 2.91 -4.69
C LEU A 43 17.85 2.51 -6.07
N LEU A 44 18.48 1.34 -6.19
CA LEU A 44 19.27 0.98 -7.37
C LEU A 44 18.61 -0.07 -8.26
N PHE A 45 17.55 -0.76 -7.82
CA PHE A 45 16.88 -1.79 -8.62
C PHE A 45 15.51 -1.32 -9.14
N PRO A 46 15.47 -0.49 -10.19
CA PRO A 46 14.22 -0.11 -10.81
C PRO A 46 13.55 -1.34 -11.44
N ARG A 47 12.24 -1.49 -11.23
CA ARG A 47 11.46 -2.49 -11.96
C ARG A 47 11.34 -2.07 -13.42
N ARG A 48 11.89 -2.87 -14.33
CA ARG A 48 11.72 -2.69 -15.78
C ARG A 48 10.36 -3.24 -16.21
N ARG A 49 9.35 -2.38 -16.27
CA ARG A 49 8.05 -2.67 -16.90
C ARG A 49 7.77 -1.60 -17.94
N MET A 50 7.24 -2.00 -19.10
CA MET A 50 6.69 -1.03 -20.05
C MET A 50 5.41 -0.46 -19.47
N VAL A 51 5.33 0.86 -19.39
CA VAL A 51 4.19 1.58 -18.83
C VAL A 51 3.74 2.57 -19.87
N PHE A 52 2.43 2.59 -20.13
CA PHE A 52 1.79 3.67 -20.85
C PHE A 52 1.49 4.79 -19.83
N LEU A 53 2.01 5.98 -20.09
CA LEU A 53 1.75 7.18 -19.30
C LEU A 53 1.24 8.25 -20.24
N ASP A 54 -0.02 8.64 -20.07
CA ASP A 54 -0.73 9.63 -20.89
C ASP A 54 0.13 10.85 -21.27
N ARG A 55 0.76 11.48 -20.29
CA ARG A 55 1.56 12.69 -20.46
C ARG A 55 2.84 12.46 -21.29
N ALA A 56 3.38 11.26 -21.28
CA ALA A 56 4.60 10.91 -22.02
C ALA A 56 4.29 10.31 -23.40
N CYS A 57 3.16 9.62 -23.53
CA CYS A 57 2.79 8.88 -24.75
C CYS A 57 1.86 9.67 -25.68
N VAL A 58 1.14 10.67 -25.17
CA VAL A 58 0.25 11.52 -25.96
C VAL A 58 0.91 12.87 -26.18
N MET A 59 1.11 13.23 -27.45
CA MET A 59 1.68 14.52 -27.83
C MET A 59 0.73 15.65 -27.39
N GLN A 60 1.10 16.38 -26.33
CA GLN A 60 0.27 17.42 -25.74
C GLN A 60 0.26 18.73 -26.54
N SER A 61 1.24 18.94 -27.42
CA SER A 61 1.44 20.17 -28.20
C SER A 61 0.65 20.20 -29.51
N ASP A 62 0.24 19.04 -30.02
CA ASP A 62 -0.47 18.91 -31.29
C ASP A 62 -1.90 18.42 -31.01
N GLU A 63 -2.88 19.30 -31.26
CA GLU A 63 -4.29 19.02 -30.99
C GLU A 63 -4.85 17.88 -31.87
N ALA A 64 -4.34 17.71 -33.09
CA ALA A 64 -4.78 16.64 -33.99
C ALA A 64 -4.29 15.27 -33.49
N LEU A 65 -3.00 15.18 -33.14
CA LEU A 65 -2.42 13.95 -32.58
C LEU A 65 -2.99 13.65 -31.19
N LYS A 66 -3.28 14.67 -30.39
CA LYS A 66 -3.98 14.51 -29.11
C LYS A 66 -5.37 13.91 -29.32
N ALA A 67 -6.14 14.44 -30.27
CA ALA A 67 -7.47 13.94 -30.59
C ALA A 67 -7.42 12.48 -31.09
N GLU A 68 -6.48 12.14 -31.99
CA GLU A 68 -6.25 10.78 -32.45
C GLU A 68 -5.91 9.85 -31.27
N ALA A 69 -4.99 10.26 -30.40
CA ALA A 69 -4.62 9.49 -29.22
C ALA A 69 -5.79 9.29 -28.24
N VAL A 70 -6.66 10.30 -28.06
CA VAL A 70 -7.88 10.16 -27.25
C VAL A 70 -8.81 9.10 -27.82
N VAL A 71 -8.97 9.06 -29.16
CA VAL A 71 -9.77 8.03 -29.85
C VAL A 71 -9.11 6.65 -29.71
N SER A 72 -7.78 6.58 -29.82
CA SER A 72 -7.01 5.33 -29.65
C SER A 72 -6.90 4.84 -28.20
N MET A 73 -7.23 5.67 -27.20
CA MET A 73 -7.14 5.32 -25.78
C MET A 73 -7.86 4.01 -25.46
N GLY A 74 -8.98 3.78 -26.12
CA GLY A 74 -9.73 2.55 -25.95
C GLY A 74 -8.97 1.28 -26.34
N GLY A 75 -8.23 1.33 -27.44
CA GLY A 75 -7.36 0.24 -27.90
C GLY A 75 -6.20 0.02 -26.94
N ILE A 76 -5.62 1.09 -26.40
CA ILE A 76 -4.56 1.02 -25.39
C ILE A 76 -5.06 0.37 -24.10
N LEU A 77 -6.22 0.78 -23.58
CA LEU A 77 -6.81 0.19 -22.38
C LEU A 77 -7.17 -1.29 -22.57
N LYS A 78 -7.69 -1.66 -23.74
CA LYS A 78 -8.01 -3.04 -24.09
C LYS A 78 -6.75 -3.92 -24.20
N SER A 79 -5.67 -3.39 -24.76
CA SER A 79 -4.40 -4.11 -24.93
C SER A 79 -3.53 -4.15 -23.66
N SER A 80 -3.75 -3.23 -22.72
CA SER A 80 -3.01 -3.14 -21.46
C SER A 80 -3.31 -4.34 -20.56
N LYS A 81 -2.28 -5.12 -20.19
CA LYS A 81 -2.40 -6.32 -19.33
C LYS A 81 -2.89 -5.99 -17.91
N SER A 82 -2.48 -4.83 -17.39
CA SER A 82 -2.81 -4.37 -16.05
C SER A 82 -2.90 -2.85 -16.00
N MET A 83 -3.55 -2.33 -14.95
CA MET A 83 -3.69 -0.90 -14.71
C MET A 83 -3.24 -0.57 -13.27
N LEU A 84 -2.31 0.38 -13.13
CA LEU A 84 -1.92 0.95 -11.85
C LEU A 84 -2.60 2.30 -11.67
N VAL A 85 -3.47 2.40 -10.67
CA VAL A 85 -4.14 3.65 -10.29
C VAL A 85 -3.43 4.25 -9.09
N LEU A 86 -2.78 5.39 -9.30
CA LEU A 86 -2.25 6.21 -8.20
C LEU A 86 -3.37 7.10 -7.68
N TRP A 87 -3.94 6.71 -6.56
CA TRP A 87 -5.15 7.34 -6.02
C TRP A 87 -4.83 8.44 -5.01
N ASP A 88 -5.58 9.55 -5.14
CA ASP A 88 -5.63 10.65 -4.20
C ASP A 88 -7.07 11.12 -4.00
N ARG A 89 -7.30 12.03 -3.04
CA ARG A 89 -8.63 12.59 -2.72
C ARG A 89 -9.34 13.31 -3.88
N THR A 90 -8.61 13.67 -4.94
CA THR A 90 -9.14 14.39 -6.12
C THR A 90 -9.40 13.46 -7.30
N TYR A 91 -8.95 12.21 -7.23
CA TYR A 91 -9.02 11.25 -8.33
C TYR A 91 -10.44 11.10 -8.88
N VAL A 92 -11.43 10.90 -7.99
CA VAL A 92 -12.84 10.70 -8.36
C VAL A 92 -13.46 11.97 -8.94
N THR A 93 -12.92 13.14 -8.64
CA THR A 93 -13.42 14.42 -9.18
C THR A 93 -12.97 14.66 -10.61
N ARG A 94 -11.99 13.91 -11.13
CA ARG A 94 -11.43 14.09 -12.48
C ARG A 94 -12.17 13.17 -13.47
N LEU A 95 -12.87 13.77 -14.44
CA LEU A 95 -13.66 13.01 -15.41
C LEU A 95 -12.82 12.01 -16.21
N TRP A 96 -11.63 12.44 -16.65
CA TRP A 96 -10.71 11.62 -17.42
C TRP A 96 -10.30 10.35 -16.67
N CYS A 97 -9.85 10.48 -15.41
CA CYS A 97 -9.45 9.37 -14.56
C CYS A 97 -10.59 8.36 -14.33
N MET A 98 -11.82 8.87 -14.17
CA MET A 98 -13.00 8.02 -13.99
C MET A 98 -13.40 7.30 -15.28
N PHE A 99 -13.26 7.97 -16.43
CA PHE A 99 -13.47 7.35 -17.74
C PHE A 99 -12.48 6.20 -17.97
N GLU A 100 -11.17 6.43 -17.79
CA GLU A 100 -10.14 5.41 -18.01
C GLU A 100 -10.35 4.17 -17.13
N LEU A 101 -10.58 4.37 -15.84
CA LEU A 101 -10.80 3.28 -14.90
C LEU A 101 -12.09 2.50 -15.24
N SER A 102 -13.16 3.21 -15.58
CA SER A 102 -14.42 2.57 -16.00
C SER A 102 -14.25 1.80 -17.30
N ALA A 103 -13.56 2.37 -18.29
CA ALA A 103 -13.31 1.78 -19.59
C ALA A 103 -12.44 0.51 -19.46
N PHE A 104 -11.39 0.55 -18.63
CA PHE A 104 -10.57 -0.62 -18.32
C PHE A 104 -11.39 -1.74 -17.66
N LEU A 105 -12.20 -1.40 -16.66
CA LEU A 105 -13.08 -2.37 -15.98
C LEU A 105 -14.19 -2.91 -16.91
N HIS A 106 -14.71 -2.07 -17.80
CA HIS A 106 -15.76 -2.43 -18.75
C HIS A 106 -15.25 -3.38 -19.83
N SER A 107 -14.08 -3.12 -20.41
CA SER A 107 -13.47 -3.96 -21.45
C SER A 107 -13.05 -5.35 -20.96
N ARG A 108 -12.96 -5.56 -19.63
CA ARG A 108 -12.51 -6.79 -18.97
C ARG A 108 -13.58 -7.42 -18.08
N ARG A 109 -14.82 -7.50 -18.56
CA ARG A 109 -15.92 -8.11 -17.78
C ARG A 109 -15.67 -9.58 -17.44
N GLU A 110 -15.11 -10.35 -18.38
CA GLU A 110 -14.94 -11.81 -18.28
C GLU A 110 -13.52 -12.25 -17.90
N GLN A 111 -12.52 -11.37 -18.07
CA GLN A 111 -11.12 -11.68 -17.79
C GLN A 111 -10.71 -11.26 -16.37
N ARG A 112 -9.68 -11.93 -15.83
CA ARG A 112 -9.06 -11.53 -14.57
C ARG A 112 -8.53 -10.11 -14.69
N ARG A 113 -9.05 -9.21 -13.84
CA ARG A 113 -8.71 -7.79 -13.83
C ARG A 113 -7.45 -7.61 -12.97
N ASP A 114 -6.30 -7.39 -13.61
CA ASP A 114 -5.09 -6.96 -12.90
C ASP A 114 -5.14 -5.44 -12.71
N LEU A 115 -5.95 -5.00 -11.76
CA LEU A 115 -6.08 -3.60 -11.36
C LEU A 115 -5.38 -3.46 -10.00
N THR A 116 -4.33 -2.65 -9.94
CA THR A 116 -3.67 -2.30 -8.68
C THR A 116 -4.02 -0.86 -8.35
N ILE A 117 -4.57 -0.61 -7.16
CA ILE A 117 -4.84 0.74 -6.69
C ILE A 117 -3.91 1.05 -5.52
N CYS A 118 -3.10 2.09 -5.69
CA CYS A 118 -2.09 2.50 -4.72
C CYS A 118 -2.37 3.94 -4.26
N PRO A 119 -2.66 4.17 -2.98
CA PRO A 119 -2.70 5.52 -2.46
C PRO A 119 -1.33 6.20 -2.55
N ILE A 120 -1.30 7.47 -2.95
CA ILE A 120 -0.03 8.21 -3.09
C ILE A 120 0.76 8.35 -1.79
N HIS A 121 0.09 8.35 -0.64
CA HIS A 121 0.71 8.46 0.69
C HIS A 121 1.27 7.13 1.20
N LEU A 122 0.94 6.00 0.56
CA LEU A 122 1.36 4.69 1.03
C LEU A 122 2.87 4.53 0.95
N GLY A 123 3.50 5.00 -0.13
CA GLY A 123 4.96 4.96 -0.30
C GLY A 123 5.70 5.67 0.84
N PRO A 124 5.44 6.97 1.07
CA PRO A 124 6.02 7.71 2.20
C PRO A 124 5.80 7.05 3.57
N VAL A 125 4.61 6.49 3.81
CA VAL A 125 4.32 5.80 5.08
C VAL A 125 5.12 4.52 5.24
N MET A 126 5.19 3.69 4.19
CA MET A 126 5.98 2.45 4.23
C MET A 126 7.47 2.77 4.40
N PHE A 127 7.97 3.78 3.70
CA PHE A 127 9.35 4.24 3.83
C PHE A 127 9.64 4.81 5.22
N GLY A 128 8.79 5.70 5.72
CA GLY A 128 8.94 6.31 7.04
C GLY A 128 8.83 5.30 8.18
N GLY A 129 7.90 4.35 8.09
CA GLY A 129 7.78 3.27 9.07
C GLY A 129 9.00 2.34 9.06
N GLN A 130 9.49 1.96 7.88
CA GLN A 130 10.69 1.14 7.74
C GLN A 130 11.91 1.86 8.31
N LEU A 131 12.09 3.14 7.97
CA LEU A 131 13.18 3.97 8.47
C LEU A 131 13.12 4.11 9.99
N GLY A 132 11.94 4.37 10.55
CA GLY A 132 11.72 4.43 11.99
C GLY A 132 12.10 3.12 12.69
N LEU A 133 11.70 1.97 12.14
CA LEU A 133 12.06 0.67 12.69
C LEU A 133 13.55 0.36 12.53
N THR A 134 14.16 0.70 11.39
CA THR A 134 15.62 0.62 11.19
C THR A 134 16.36 1.41 12.27
N MET A 135 15.94 2.66 12.54
CA MET A 135 16.57 3.49 13.57
C MET A 135 16.39 2.89 14.96
N LEU A 136 15.20 2.36 15.28
CA LEU A 136 14.95 1.65 16.54
C LEU A 136 15.92 0.47 16.71
N VAL A 137 16.03 -0.40 15.71
CA VAL A 137 16.90 -1.59 15.84
C VAL A 137 18.38 -1.22 15.85
N LEU A 138 18.81 -0.22 15.08
CA LEU A 138 20.20 0.25 15.11
C LEU A 138 20.55 0.83 16.48
N VAL A 139 19.66 1.63 17.07
CA VAL A 139 19.85 2.08 18.44
C VAL A 139 19.95 0.86 19.36
N ALA A 140 19.01 -0.08 19.31
CA ALA A 140 19.05 -1.26 20.16
C ALA A 140 20.33 -2.11 20.01
N VAL A 141 20.88 -2.23 18.78
CA VAL A 141 22.12 -2.99 18.51
C VAL A 141 23.37 -2.25 19.02
N PHE A 142 23.45 -0.94 18.83
CA PHE A 142 24.65 -0.17 19.20
C PHE A 142 24.58 0.38 20.63
N TRP A 143 23.49 0.15 21.32
CA TRP A 143 23.27 0.63 22.68
C TRP A 143 24.03 -0.22 23.71
N LYS A 144 25.02 0.39 24.38
CA LYS A 144 25.77 -0.21 25.50
C LYS A 144 25.21 0.27 26.85
N GLU A 145 25.33 -0.55 27.89
CA GLU A 145 24.94 -0.24 29.29
C GLU A 145 25.78 0.84 30.00
N ASN A 146 26.28 1.86 29.31
CA ASN A 146 27.15 2.87 29.92
C ASN A 146 26.37 4.09 30.43
N THR A 147 26.52 4.43 31.72
CA THR A 147 25.72 5.32 32.62
C THR A 147 25.14 6.65 32.12
N TRP A 148 25.48 7.16 30.93
CA TRP A 148 24.78 8.28 30.25
C TRP A 148 23.40 7.84 29.66
N VAL A 149 22.78 6.83 30.28
CA VAL A 149 21.78 5.90 29.73
C VAL A 149 20.39 6.49 29.66
N LEU A 150 20.01 7.31 30.63
CA LEU A 150 18.61 7.73 30.77
C LEU A 150 18.23 8.77 29.72
N ASP A 151 19.06 9.80 29.52
CA ASP A 151 18.78 10.92 28.62
C ASP A 151 18.64 10.47 27.17
N PHE A 152 19.50 9.55 26.71
CA PHE A 152 19.42 9.05 25.34
C PHE A 152 18.33 8.00 25.14
N ARG A 153 17.99 7.18 26.16
CA ARG A 153 16.80 6.30 26.09
C ARG A 153 15.53 7.13 25.94
N ILE A 154 15.42 8.21 26.72
CA ILE A 154 14.33 9.16 26.60
C ILE A 154 14.35 9.78 25.21
N LEU A 155 15.50 10.28 24.73
CA LEU A 155 15.60 10.90 23.41
C LEU A 155 15.24 9.95 22.26
N THR A 156 15.70 8.69 22.32
CA THR A 156 15.36 7.66 21.33
C THR A 156 13.88 7.33 21.40
N GLY A 157 13.34 7.10 22.59
CA GLY A 157 11.91 6.84 22.79
C GLY A 157 11.06 7.98 22.24
N LEU A 158 11.43 9.23 22.53
CA LEU A 158 10.77 10.42 21.99
C LEU A 158 10.89 10.51 20.46
N GLY A 159 12.06 10.24 19.90
CA GLY A 159 12.28 10.23 18.45
C GLY A 159 11.44 9.18 17.73
N LEU A 160 11.28 8.00 18.33
CA LEU A 160 10.44 6.93 17.80
C LEU A 160 8.96 7.26 17.92
N ILE A 161 8.53 7.77 19.08
CA ILE A 161 7.15 8.26 19.27
C ILE A 161 6.84 9.30 18.21
N LEU A 162 7.75 10.25 17.95
CA LEU A 162 7.59 11.26 16.91
C LEU A 162 7.46 10.63 15.51
N CYS A 163 8.37 9.72 15.15
CA CYS A 163 8.36 9.05 13.86
C CYS A 163 7.05 8.29 13.61
N PHE A 164 6.64 7.45 14.57
CA PHE A 164 5.40 6.69 14.46
C PHE A 164 4.15 7.58 14.57
N THR A 165 4.23 8.73 15.25
CA THR A 165 3.13 9.72 15.28
C THR A 165 2.89 10.31 13.90
N VAL A 166 3.95 10.64 13.15
CA VAL A 166 3.82 11.12 11.77
C VAL A 166 3.16 10.04 10.90
N VAL A 167 3.61 8.80 11.00
CA VAL A 167 3.02 7.66 10.28
C VAL A 167 1.54 7.49 10.63
N ALA A 168 1.19 7.46 11.91
CA ALA A 168 -0.19 7.34 12.38
C ALA A 168 -1.06 8.51 11.90
N HIS A 169 -0.54 9.74 11.92
CA HIS A 169 -1.26 10.92 11.45
C HIS A 169 -1.55 10.88 9.95
N VAL A 170 -0.56 10.53 9.13
CA VAL A 170 -0.75 10.36 7.69
C VAL A 170 -1.75 9.23 7.41
N MET A 171 -1.66 8.10 8.12
CA MET A 171 -2.60 6.99 7.97
C MET A 171 -4.03 7.38 8.34
N ARG A 172 -4.24 8.18 9.40
CA ARG A 172 -5.57 8.74 9.71
C ARG A 172 -6.09 9.63 8.60
N ALA A 173 -5.26 10.55 8.09
CA ALA A 173 -5.63 11.40 6.97
C ALA A 173 -6.05 10.56 5.75
N SER A 174 -5.32 9.49 5.50
CA SER A 174 -5.58 8.52 4.44
C SER A 174 -6.93 7.82 4.59
N TRP A 175 -7.27 7.36 5.79
CA TRP A 175 -8.57 6.76 6.06
C TRP A 175 -9.72 7.74 5.84
N ARG A 176 -9.55 9.01 6.23
CA ARG A 176 -10.54 10.07 5.94
C ARG A 176 -10.69 10.29 4.44
N ASP A 177 -9.61 10.29 3.69
CA ASP A 177 -9.67 10.43 2.23
C ASP A 177 -10.41 9.24 1.58
N ILE A 178 -10.26 8.01 2.11
CA ILE A 178 -11.01 6.84 1.66
C ILE A 178 -12.51 7.01 1.93
N ASP A 179 -12.89 7.51 3.11
CA ASP A 179 -14.29 7.80 3.46
C ASP A 179 -14.89 8.86 2.51
N VAL A 180 -14.16 9.94 2.25
CA VAL A 180 -14.57 11.00 1.30
C VAL A 180 -14.72 10.43 -0.12
N MET A 181 -13.76 9.63 -0.58
CA MET A 181 -13.83 8.99 -1.88
C MET A 181 -15.03 8.05 -1.99
N ASN A 182 -15.30 7.26 -0.95
CA ASN A 182 -16.46 6.38 -0.92
C ASN A 182 -17.76 7.19 -1.12
N GLN A 183 -17.89 8.32 -0.42
CA GLN A 183 -19.03 9.23 -0.60
C GLN A 183 -19.09 9.79 -2.02
N GLN A 184 -17.97 10.36 -2.52
CA GLN A 184 -17.88 10.93 -3.87
C GLN A 184 -18.25 9.92 -4.96
N LEU A 185 -17.85 8.65 -4.80
CA LEU A 185 -18.19 7.58 -5.74
C LEU A 185 -19.67 7.24 -5.67
N SER A 186 -20.26 7.19 -4.48
CA SER A 186 -21.69 6.88 -4.30
C SER A 186 -22.61 7.96 -4.89
N GLU A 187 -22.16 9.22 -4.86
CA GLU A 187 -22.90 10.39 -5.35
C GLU A 187 -22.38 10.88 -6.71
N PHE A 188 -21.49 10.12 -7.36
CA PHE A 188 -20.80 10.57 -8.56
C PHE A 188 -21.78 11.00 -9.65
N ARG A 189 -21.64 12.23 -10.15
CA ARG A 189 -22.37 12.79 -11.29
C ARG A 189 -21.38 13.34 -12.29
N ILE A 190 -21.59 13.05 -13.57
CA ILE A 190 -20.69 13.49 -14.63
C ILE A 190 -20.62 15.02 -14.70
N GLU A 191 -21.74 15.69 -14.42
CA GLU A 191 -21.89 17.14 -14.41
C GLU A 191 -20.94 17.82 -13.42
N HIS A 192 -20.73 17.20 -12.25
CA HIS A 192 -19.84 17.71 -11.21
C HIS A 192 -18.38 17.28 -11.41
N ALA A 193 -18.11 16.36 -12.34
CA ALA A 193 -16.75 15.92 -12.63
C ALA A 193 -15.98 17.02 -13.37
N ARG A 194 -14.80 17.35 -12.87
CA ARG A 194 -13.91 18.37 -13.41
C ARG A 194 -13.23 17.88 -14.68
N SER A 195 -13.00 18.81 -15.59
CA SER A 195 -12.20 18.61 -16.80
C SER A 195 -11.28 19.81 -16.93
N GLN A 196 -9.99 19.56 -17.17
CA GLN A 196 -8.96 20.61 -17.15
C GLN A 196 -9.22 21.70 -18.20
N CYS A 197 -9.82 21.34 -19.36
CA CYS A 197 -10.23 22.29 -20.39
C CYS A 197 -11.33 23.27 -19.94
N CYS A 198 -12.20 22.90 -18.99
CA CYS A 198 -13.31 23.74 -18.56
C CYS A 198 -12.92 24.75 -17.46
N GLU A 199 -11.91 24.42 -16.64
CA GLU A 199 -11.53 25.28 -15.50
C GLU A 199 -10.69 26.48 -15.94
N LYS A 200 -9.95 26.37 -17.04
CA LYS A 200 -9.18 27.46 -17.62
C LYS A 200 -9.98 28.04 -18.78
N LYS A 201 -10.32 29.34 -18.74
CA LYS A 201 -10.84 30.04 -19.93
C LYS A 201 -9.78 29.91 -21.02
N PRO A 202 -10.03 29.19 -22.12
CA PRO A 202 -9.01 29.00 -23.12
C PRO A 202 -8.80 30.33 -23.86
N THR A 203 -7.55 30.68 -24.12
CA THR A 203 -7.17 31.85 -24.94
C THR A 203 -7.44 31.62 -26.43
N HIS A 204 -7.66 30.37 -26.84
CA HIS A 204 -7.94 29.97 -28.22
C HIS A 204 -9.13 28.99 -28.26
N PRO A 205 -9.86 28.88 -29.38
CA PRO A 205 -10.97 27.95 -29.55
C PRO A 205 -10.46 26.50 -29.64
N VAL A 206 -10.09 25.90 -28.52
CA VAL A 206 -9.70 24.49 -28.41
C VAL A 206 -10.95 23.66 -28.11
N VAL A 207 -11.11 22.54 -28.83
CA VAL A 207 -12.18 21.58 -28.56
C VAL A 207 -12.00 21.02 -27.16
N CYS A 208 -12.97 21.22 -26.28
CA CYS A 208 -12.83 20.76 -24.90
C CYS A 208 -12.91 19.22 -24.82
N ASP A 209 -11.88 18.61 -24.24
CA ASP A 209 -11.76 17.17 -23.96
C ASP A 209 -13.03 16.57 -23.33
N ARG A 210 -13.77 17.35 -22.55
CA ARG A 210 -15.06 16.94 -21.96
C ARG A 210 -16.06 16.50 -23.02
N VAL A 211 -16.18 17.22 -24.13
CA VAL A 211 -17.12 16.89 -25.21
C VAL A 211 -16.75 15.57 -25.87
N ILE A 212 -15.44 15.35 -26.08
CA ILE A 212 -14.91 14.12 -26.67
C ILE A 212 -15.18 12.94 -25.71
N LEU A 213 -14.85 13.09 -24.43
CA LEU A 213 -15.11 12.06 -23.41
C LEU A 213 -16.59 11.72 -23.31
N LEU A 214 -17.50 12.70 -23.37
CA LEU A 214 -18.94 12.44 -23.34
C LEU A 214 -19.40 11.61 -24.54
N ARG A 215 -18.87 11.88 -25.74
CA ARG A 215 -19.14 11.06 -26.93
C ARG A 215 -18.61 9.64 -26.77
N CYS A 216 -17.38 9.48 -26.30
CA CYS A 216 -16.80 8.17 -26.01
C CYS A 216 -17.60 7.41 -24.96
N ILE A 217 -18.05 8.08 -23.89
CA ILE A 217 -18.88 7.50 -22.83
C ILE A 217 -20.21 6.99 -23.41
N THR A 218 -20.90 7.79 -24.20
CA THR A 218 -22.16 7.37 -24.84
C THR A 218 -21.93 6.21 -25.80
N ALA A 219 -20.86 6.24 -26.60
CA ALA A 219 -20.53 5.16 -27.53
C ALA A 219 -20.19 3.85 -26.80
N TRP A 220 -19.45 3.91 -25.68
CA TRP A 220 -18.93 2.73 -24.98
C TRP A 220 -19.92 2.15 -23.97
N PHE A 221 -20.62 3.00 -23.23
CA PHE A 221 -21.54 2.59 -22.17
C PHE A 221 -23.00 2.63 -22.62
N GLY A 222 -23.29 3.19 -23.79
CA GLY A 222 -24.63 3.37 -24.36
C GLY A 222 -25.35 4.62 -23.87
N SER A 223 -25.04 5.12 -22.66
CA SER A 223 -25.56 6.39 -22.15
C SER A 223 -24.72 6.91 -20.97
N ILE A 224 -24.89 8.18 -20.63
CA ILE A 224 -24.25 8.81 -19.47
C ILE A 224 -24.71 8.15 -18.16
N GLU A 225 -25.99 7.82 -18.04
CA GLU A 225 -26.58 7.22 -16.84
C GLU A 225 -26.01 5.81 -16.60
N LYS A 226 -25.81 5.04 -17.68
CA LYS A 226 -25.17 3.72 -17.61
C LYS A 226 -23.71 3.83 -17.16
N PHE A 227 -23.00 4.85 -17.61
CA PHE A 227 -21.65 5.14 -17.15
C PHE A 227 -21.63 5.55 -15.66
N GLU A 228 -22.47 6.48 -15.23
CA GLU A 228 -22.57 6.86 -13.81
C GLU A 228 -22.92 5.68 -12.92
N LYS A 229 -23.85 4.81 -13.35
CA LYS A 229 -24.20 3.57 -12.65
C LYS A 229 -23.00 2.62 -12.58
N CYS A 230 -22.19 2.54 -13.64
CA CYS A 230 -20.95 1.76 -13.66
C CYS A 230 -19.94 2.31 -12.66
N VAL A 231 -19.75 3.63 -12.60
CA VAL A 231 -18.88 4.29 -11.62
C VAL A 231 -19.35 4.01 -10.19
N ARG A 232 -20.62 4.29 -9.88
CA ARG A 232 -21.18 4.14 -8.53
C ARG A 232 -21.14 2.70 -8.02
N LYS A 233 -21.24 1.69 -8.89
CA LYS A 233 -21.24 0.28 -8.46
C LYS A 233 -19.90 -0.39 -8.70
N VAL A 234 -19.54 -0.55 -9.98
CA VAL A 234 -18.40 -1.37 -10.39
C VAL A 234 -17.08 -0.73 -10.00
N VAL A 235 -16.92 0.57 -10.25
CA VAL A 235 -15.68 1.28 -9.92
C VAL A 235 -15.57 1.47 -8.42
N GLN A 236 -16.65 1.83 -7.73
CA GLN A 236 -16.67 1.93 -6.27
C GLN A 236 -16.24 0.62 -5.60
N ASP A 237 -16.85 -0.49 -5.97
CA ASP A 237 -16.51 -1.80 -5.42
C ASP A 237 -15.07 -2.21 -5.76
N ALA A 238 -14.58 -1.87 -6.95
CA ALA A 238 -13.19 -2.14 -7.32
C ALA A 238 -12.24 -1.31 -6.46
N LEU A 239 -12.46 0.01 -6.33
CA LEU A 239 -11.62 0.91 -5.55
C LEU A 239 -11.55 0.51 -4.09
N LEU A 240 -12.69 0.34 -3.44
CA LEU A 240 -12.75 -0.02 -2.02
C LEU A 240 -12.11 -1.38 -1.75
N ARG A 241 -12.37 -2.40 -2.58
CA ARG A 241 -11.78 -3.72 -2.38
C ARG A 241 -10.26 -3.69 -2.48
N HIS A 242 -9.69 -3.02 -3.48
CA HIS A 242 -8.23 -3.00 -3.65
C HIS A 242 -7.55 -2.08 -2.63
N LEU A 243 -8.11 -0.92 -2.30
CA LEU A 243 -7.56 -0.03 -1.27
C LEU A 243 -7.46 -0.71 0.10
N MET A 244 -8.52 -1.43 0.49
CA MET A 244 -8.55 -2.15 1.78
C MET A 244 -7.64 -3.39 1.77
N LYS A 245 -7.66 -4.19 0.69
CA LYS A 245 -6.96 -5.48 0.62
C LYS A 245 -5.48 -5.34 0.28
N GLU A 246 -5.16 -4.50 -0.70
CA GLU A 246 -3.79 -4.40 -1.22
C GLU A 246 -2.98 -3.41 -0.42
N GLY A 247 -3.59 -2.27 -0.04
CA GLY A 247 -2.97 -1.18 0.72
C GLY A 247 -2.06 -1.70 1.85
N PHE A 248 -2.64 -2.55 2.70
CA PHE A 248 -1.97 -3.16 3.84
C PHE A 248 -1.98 -4.69 3.77
N SER A 249 -1.54 -5.24 2.64
CA SER A 249 -1.37 -6.69 2.55
C SER A 249 -0.37 -7.22 3.58
N TYR A 250 -0.57 -8.46 4.04
CA TYR A 250 0.35 -9.14 4.96
C TYR A 250 1.81 -9.13 4.46
N SER A 251 2.02 -9.30 3.15
CA SER A 251 3.36 -9.22 2.55
C SER A 251 4.05 -7.87 2.79
N ARG A 252 3.29 -6.75 2.73
CA ARG A 252 3.84 -5.41 3.03
C ARG A 252 4.16 -5.26 4.51
N MET A 253 3.33 -5.82 5.40
CA MET A 253 3.61 -5.82 6.84
C MET A 253 4.87 -6.62 7.19
N VAL A 254 5.05 -7.78 6.57
CA VAL A 254 6.26 -8.59 6.71
C VAL A 254 7.49 -7.84 6.18
N GLN A 255 7.37 -7.16 5.03
CA GLN A 255 8.46 -6.34 4.50
C GLN A 255 8.82 -5.19 5.46
N LEU A 256 7.81 -4.50 6.00
CA LEU A 256 7.98 -3.40 6.96
C LEU A 256 8.66 -3.84 8.26
N ASN A 257 8.53 -5.11 8.64
CA ASN A 257 9.11 -5.68 9.85
C ASN A 257 10.46 -6.39 9.62
N ALA A 258 11.02 -6.33 8.41
CA ALA A 258 12.30 -6.99 8.10
C ALA A 258 13.48 -6.57 9.01
N PRO A 259 13.61 -5.32 9.50
CA PRO A 259 14.68 -4.96 10.43
C PRO A 259 14.62 -5.72 11.75
N ALA A 260 13.42 -6.05 12.23
CA ALA A 260 13.26 -6.85 13.45
C ALA A 260 13.83 -8.26 13.26
N LEU A 261 13.60 -8.89 12.09
CA LEU A 261 14.22 -10.18 11.77
C LEU A 261 15.74 -10.13 11.93
N TRP A 262 16.38 -9.11 11.33
CA TRP A 262 17.83 -9.01 11.34
C TRP A 262 18.38 -8.76 12.75
N PHE A 263 17.68 -7.96 13.54
CA PHE A 263 17.99 -7.73 14.95
C PHE A 263 17.94 -9.03 15.77
N PHE A 264 16.87 -9.80 15.65
CA PHE A 264 16.76 -11.06 16.39
C PHE A 264 17.72 -12.13 15.88
N LEU A 265 18.06 -12.12 14.58
CA LEU A 265 19.11 -12.99 14.04
C LEU A 265 20.47 -12.66 14.64
N ASP A 266 20.83 -11.38 14.70
CA ASP A 266 22.06 -10.93 15.38
C ASP A 266 22.14 -11.50 16.81
N ARG A 267 21.06 -11.37 17.60
CA ARG A 267 20.98 -11.98 18.95
C ARG A 267 21.02 -13.50 18.96
N SER A 268 20.47 -14.16 17.95
CA SER A 268 20.49 -15.63 17.88
C SER A 268 21.91 -16.17 17.71
N PHE A 269 22.77 -15.45 16.97
CA PHE A 269 24.15 -15.86 16.72
C PHE A 269 25.12 -15.56 17.86
N THR A 270 24.70 -14.80 18.88
CA THR A 270 25.52 -14.56 20.08
C THR A 270 25.41 -15.68 21.12
N TYR A 271 24.45 -16.61 20.98
CA TYR A 271 24.32 -17.72 21.92
C TYR A 271 25.43 -18.75 21.74
N GLU A 272 25.86 -19.34 22.86
CA GLU A 272 26.97 -20.29 22.89
C GLU A 272 26.53 -21.67 22.42
N THR A 273 25.34 -22.11 22.82
CA THR A 273 24.83 -23.45 22.53
C THR A 273 23.98 -23.48 21.25
N ASP A 274 24.03 -24.59 20.52
CA ASP A 274 23.25 -24.74 19.28
C ASP A 274 21.75 -24.73 19.55
N ASP A 275 21.29 -25.29 20.67
CA ASP A 275 19.88 -25.27 21.07
C ASP A 275 19.37 -23.84 21.29
N GLU A 276 20.17 -22.97 21.90
CA GLU A 276 19.81 -21.56 22.10
C GLU A 276 19.85 -20.75 20.80
N ARG A 277 20.80 -21.05 19.90
CA ARG A 277 20.85 -20.45 18.56
C ARG A 277 19.59 -20.81 17.76
N ILE A 278 19.19 -22.08 17.78
CA ILE A 278 17.96 -22.55 17.13
C ILE A 278 16.74 -21.86 17.75
N ALA A 279 16.65 -21.79 19.08
CA ALA A 279 15.57 -21.09 19.77
C ALA A 279 15.51 -19.60 19.37
N GLY A 280 16.65 -18.91 19.35
CA GLY A 280 16.75 -17.52 18.93
C GLY A 280 16.34 -17.31 17.46
N ALA A 281 16.71 -18.23 16.56
CA ALA A 281 16.28 -18.19 15.17
C ALA A 281 14.76 -18.38 15.03
N VAL A 282 14.17 -19.34 15.76
CA VAL A 282 12.71 -19.53 15.83
C VAL A 282 12.03 -18.26 16.33
N GLN A 283 12.57 -17.63 17.36
CA GLN A 283 12.08 -16.37 17.90
C GLN A 283 12.17 -15.24 16.86
N ALA A 284 13.26 -15.15 16.10
CA ALA A 284 13.44 -14.17 15.04
C ALA A 284 12.36 -14.28 13.94
N PHE A 285 12.11 -15.50 13.46
CA PHE A 285 11.05 -15.75 12.48
C PHE A 285 9.65 -15.52 13.05
N THR A 286 9.42 -15.89 14.31
CA THR A 286 8.14 -15.64 15.01
C THR A 286 7.85 -14.14 15.06
N HIS A 287 8.84 -13.34 15.45
CA HIS A 287 8.68 -11.89 15.50
C HIS A 287 8.42 -11.27 14.13
N TRP A 288 9.14 -11.74 13.12
CA TRP A 288 9.05 -11.19 11.79
C TRP A 288 7.76 -11.57 11.04
N LEU A 289 7.37 -12.84 11.11
CA LEU A 289 6.25 -13.39 10.34
C LEU A 289 4.92 -13.29 11.09
N VAL A 290 4.91 -13.26 12.42
CA VAL A 290 3.66 -13.33 13.20
C VAL A 290 3.47 -12.06 14.00
N VAL A 291 4.37 -11.76 14.94
CA VAL A 291 4.20 -10.67 15.89
C VAL A 291 4.19 -9.30 15.22
N GLY A 292 5.16 -9.02 14.35
CA GLY A 292 5.27 -7.76 13.62
C GLY A 292 4.02 -7.43 12.79
N PRO A 293 3.53 -8.37 11.95
CA PRO A 293 2.26 -8.19 11.24
C PRO A 293 1.04 -8.02 12.18
N VAL A 294 1.00 -8.70 13.32
CA VAL A 294 -0.04 -8.51 14.34
C VAL A 294 -0.04 -7.08 14.89
N PHE A 295 1.13 -6.54 15.25
CA PHE A 295 1.25 -5.15 15.71
C PHE A 295 0.88 -4.16 14.61
N ALA A 296 1.41 -4.34 13.40
CA ALA A 296 1.04 -3.48 12.27
C ALA A 296 -0.48 -3.46 12.01
N GLN A 297 -1.14 -4.63 12.07
CA GLN A 297 -2.58 -4.75 11.92
C GLN A 297 -3.36 -4.09 13.08
N THR A 298 -2.87 -4.24 14.31
CA THR A 298 -3.47 -3.64 15.51
C THR A 298 -3.35 -2.12 15.49
N GLY A 299 -2.17 -1.58 15.18
CA GLY A 299 -1.94 -0.15 15.01
C GLY A 299 -2.82 0.46 13.90
N LEU A 300 -2.96 -0.22 12.75
CA LEU A 300 -3.88 0.21 11.70
C LEU A 300 -5.33 0.24 12.19
N TRP A 301 -5.74 -0.74 13.00
CA TRP A 301 -7.07 -0.80 13.59
C TRP A 301 -7.33 0.32 14.58
N ILE A 302 -6.37 0.63 15.46
CA ILE A 302 -6.44 1.77 16.38
C ILE A 302 -6.58 3.09 15.59
N VAL A 303 -5.71 3.30 14.60
CA VAL A 303 -5.70 4.50 13.75
C VAL A 303 -7.03 4.67 13.01
N PHE A 304 -7.61 3.59 12.49
CA PHE A 304 -8.91 3.64 11.84
C PHE A 304 -10.05 4.03 12.78
N HIS A 305 -10.10 3.48 13.99
CA HIS A 305 -11.13 3.87 14.96
C HIS A 305 -10.97 5.31 15.45
N LEU A 306 -9.73 5.81 15.49
CA LEU A 306 -9.42 7.18 15.86
C LEU A 306 -9.39 8.16 14.68
N ARG A 307 -9.89 7.78 13.49
CA ARG A 307 -9.75 8.60 12.27
C ARG A 307 -10.61 9.87 12.22
N SER A 308 -11.60 10.01 13.10
CA SER A 308 -12.51 11.16 13.13
C SER A 308 -11.75 12.49 13.16
N ARG A 309 -12.24 13.51 12.43
CA ARG A 309 -11.62 14.84 12.45
C ARG A 309 -11.84 15.51 13.80
N CYS A 310 -10.76 16.00 14.38
CA CYS A 310 -10.81 16.89 15.54
C CYS A 310 -11.10 18.34 15.12
N CYS A 311 -11.57 19.16 16.07
CA CYS A 311 -11.88 20.57 15.82
C CYS A 311 -10.66 21.41 15.44
N THR A 312 -9.47 21.03 15.90
CA THR A 312 -8.21 21.75 15.67
C THR A 312 -7.10 20.81 15.20
N GLY A 313 -6.12 21.34 14.46
CA GLY A 313 -4.99 20.55 13.97
C GLY A 313 -4.11 19.98 15.10
N CYS A 314 -3.90 20.74 16.19
CA CYS A 314 -3.16 20.26 17.36
C CYS A 314 -3.84 19.06 18.02
N LEU A 315 -5.18 19.10 18.15
CA LEU A 315 -5.94 17.98 18.70
C LEU A 315 -5.88 16.76 17.76
N ASP A 316 -5.88 16.97 16.44
CA ASP A 316 -5.73 15.88 15.46
C ASP A 316 -4.36 15.18 15.59
N VAL A 317 -3.28 15.93 15.85
CA VAL A 317 -1.95 15.37 16.13
C VAL A 317 -1.91 14.66 17.48
N LEU A 318 -2.50 15.25 18.53
CA LEU A 318 -2.55 14.64 19.86
C LEU A 318 -3.24 13.27 19.83
N VAL A 319 -4.33 13.12 19.09
CA VAL A 319 -5.00 11.83 18.99
C VAL A 319 -4.16 10.81 18.19
N SER A 320 -3.29 11.24 17.26
CA SER A 320 -2.27 10.36 16.67
C SER A 320 -1.22 9.91 17.69
N VAL A 321 -0.77 10.79 18.58
CA VAL A 321 0.14 10.44 19.68
C VAL A 321 -0.52 9.40 20.60
N ILE A 322 -1.79 9.60 20.97
CA ILE A 322 -2.56 8.64 21.77
C ILE A 322 -2.60 7.28 21.08
N ALA A 323 -2.83 7.24 19.76
CA ALA A 323 -2.82 5.98 19.01
C ALA A 323 -1.48 5.23 19.13
N VAL A 324 -0.35 5.95 19.01
CA VAL A 324 0.99 5.38 19.15
C VAL A 324 1.28 4.92 20.57
N VAL A 325 0.84 5.67 21.59
CA VAL A 325 1.01 5.28 22.99
C VAL A 325 0.22 4.01 23.30
N ILE A 326 -1.02 3.88 22.81
CA ILE A 326 -1.81 2.65 22.98
C ILE A 326 -1.09 1.47 22.33
N GLU A 327 -0.59 1.62 21.10
CA GLU A 327 0.16 0.56 20.43
C GLU A 327 1.45 0.20 21.20
N ALA A 328 2.18 1.19 21.70
CA ALA A 328 3.38 0.94 22.51
C ALA A 328 3.07 0.16 23.80
N VAL A 329 1.93 0.43 24.44
CA VAL A 329 1.46 -0.35 25.60
C VAL A 329 1.14 -1.80 25.19
N VAL A 330 0.48 -2.02 24.05
CA VAL A 330 0.20 -3.39 23.53
C VAL A 330 1.50 -4.16 23.27
N ILE A 331 2.49 -3.51 22.65
CA ILE A 331 3.82 -4.10 22.42
C ILE A 331 4.49 -4.43 23.75
N GLY A 332 4.47 -3.50 24.72
CA GLY A 332 5.04 -3.70 26.05
C GLY A 332 4.41 -4.90 26.79
N LEU A 333 3.08 -5.00 26.80
CA LEU A 333 2.37 -6.12 27.41
C LEU A 333 2.71 -7.46 26.73
N THR A 334 2.88 -7.46 25.41
CA THR A 334 3.25 -8.65 24.65
C THR A 334 4.69 -9.08 24.96
N ALA A 335 5.60 -8.12 25.13
CA ALA A 335 6.97 -8.39 25.55
C ALA A 335 7.04 -8.93 27.00
N SER A 336 6.21 -8.41 27.91
CA SER A 336 6.07 -8.97 29.26
C SER A 336 5.49 -10.38 29.24
N LEU A 337 4.48 -10.65 28.41
CA LEU A 337 3.95 -12.01 28.24
C LEU A 337 5.04 -12.99 27.78
N GLU A 338 5.88 -12.58 26.84
CA GLU A 338 6.98 -13.42 26.36
C GLU A 338 8.03 -13.68 27.47
N ASN A 339 8.55 -12.61 28.09
CA ASN A 339 9.67 -12.73 29.03
C ASN A 339 9.26 -13.27 30.39
N ASP A 340 8.20 -12.72 30.99
CA ASP A 340 7.84 -13.00 32.37
C ASP A 340 6.98 -14.27 32.50
N VAL A 341 6.15 -14.54 31.49
CA VAL A 341 5.26 -15.71 31.50
C VAL A 341 5.86 -16.86 30.71
N VAL A 342 6.05 -16.70 29.40
CA VAL A 342 6.45 -17.85 28.56
C VAL A 342 7.84 -18.38 28.94
N TYR A 343 8.84 -17.51 29.02
CA TYR A 343 10.18 -17.94 29.43
C TYR A 343 10.31 -18.21 30.92
N GLY A 344 9.46 -17.61 31.77
CA GLY A 344 9.41 -17.91 33.21
C GLY A 344 8.90 -19.31 33.53
N TYR A 345 7.98 -19.86 32.73
CA TYR A 345 7.35 -21.17 32.97
C TYR A 345 7.91 -22.33 32.12
N THR A 346 8.80 -22.08 31.16
CA THR A 346 9.35 -23.13 30.29
C THR A 346 10.78 -23.52 30.69
N PRO A 347 11.09 -24.83 30.77
CA PRO A 347 12.38 -25.30 31.27
C PRO A 347 13.53 -25.08 30.28
N ASN A 348 13.23 -24.93 28.98
CA ASN A 348 14.22 -24.61 27.96
C ASN A 348 13.68 -23.53 27.00
N ARG A 349 14.60 -22.74 26.45
CA ARG A 349 14.27 -21.60 25.56
C ARG A 349 13.57 -22.01 24.27
N LEU A 350 13.90 -23.19 23.74
CA LEU A 350 13.26 -23.68 22.52
C LEU A 350 11.77 -23.95 22.74
N SER A 351 11.39 -24.61 23.84
CA SER A 351 9.98 -24.84 24.17
C SER A 351 9.25 -23.52 24.44
N GLY A 352 9.90 -22.57 25.10
CA GLY A 352 9.38 -21.21 25.26
C GLY A 352 9.10 -20.53 23.92
N SER A 353 10.07 -20.56 23.00
CA SER A 353 9.94 -19.97 21.66
C SER A 353 8.79 -20.60 20.84
N LEU A 354 8.67 -21.94 20.89
CA LEU A 354 7.60 -22.67 20.20
C LEU A 354 6.22 -22.41 20.82
N LEU A 355 6.12 -22.36 22.15
CA LEU A 355 4.90 -22.01 22.85
C LEU A 355 4.44 -20.59 22.50
N TYR A 356 5.37 -19.63 22.53
CA TYR A 356 5.10 -18.23 22.15
C TYR A 356 4.63 -18.12 20.70
N LEU A 357 5.29 -18.82 19.76
CA LEU A 357 4.85 -18.90 18.37
C LEU A 357 3.42 -19.43 18.26
N GLY A 358 3.08 -20.51 18.98
CA GLY A 358 1.74 -21.08 18.99
C GLY A 358 0.68 -20.07 19.47
N ILE A 359 0.95 -19.38 20.58
CA ILE A 359 0.06 -18.35 21.14
C ILE A 359 -0.14 -17.22 20.12
N MET A 360 0.95 -16.66 19.58
CA MET A 360 0.88 -15.53 18.67
C MET A 360 0.29 -15.90 17.31
N ALA A 361 0.46 -17.14 16.84
CA ALA A 361 -0.18 -17.62 15.62
C ALA A 361 -1.70 -17.67 15.77
N ILE A 362 -2.22 -18.10 16.94
CA ILE A 362 -3.65 -18.07 17.22
C ILE A 362 -4.16 -16.63 17.25
N VAL A 363 -3.46 -15.72 17.95
CA VAL A 363 -3.80 -14.29 17.97
C VAL A 363 -3.82 -13.71 16.56
N ALA A 364 -2.82 -14.01 15.74
CA ALA A 364 -2.77 -13.58 14.34
C ALA A 364 -3.97 -14.11 13.55
N LEU A 365 -4.28 -15.41 13.62
CA LEU A 365 -5.42 -15.99 12.92
C LEU A 365 -6.74 -15.31 13.32
N VAL A 366 -6.97 -15.09 14.62
CA VAL A 366 -8.17 -14.41 15.12
C VAL A 366 -8.21 -12.97 14.61
N LEU A 367 -7.13 -12.21 14.75
CA LEU A 367 -7.09 -10.81 14.31
C LEU A 367 -7.30 -10.69 12.79
N PHE A 368 -6.62 -11.48 11.97
CA PHE A 368 -6.77 -11.42 10.52
C PHE A 368 -8.13 -11.95 10.03
N GLN A 369 -8.78 -12.89 10.73
CA GLN A 369 -10.14 -13.33 10.36
C GLN A 369 -11.25 -12.39 10.84
N CYS A 370 -11.08 -11.80 12.02
CA CYS A 370 -12.05 -10.92 12.65
C CYS A 370 -11.89 -9.45 12.25
N SER A 371 -10.74 -9.06 11.70
CA SER A 371 -10.47 -7.67 11.34
C SER A 371 -11.50 -7.18 10.33
N PRO A 372 -12.29 -6.15 10.67
CA PRO A 372 -13.29 -5.58 9.77
C PRO A 372 -12.66 -4.96 8.53
N PHE A 373 -11.33 -4.77 8.50
CA PHE A 373 -10.60 -4.33 7.31
C PHE A 373 -10.62 -5.36 6.19
N LEU A 374 -10.66 -6.65 6.52
CA LEU A 374 -10.65 -7.75 5.55
C LEU A 374 -12.05 -8.18 5.14
N ARG A 375 -13.07 -7.81 5.92
CA ARG A 375 -14.44 -7.85 5.42
C ARG A 375 -14.60 -6.60 4.57
N PRO A 376 -14.87 -6.72 3.25
CA PRO A 376 -15.33 -5.57 2.49
C PRO A 376 -16.43 -4.92 3.32
N MET A 377 -16.54 -3.58 3.31
CA MET A 377 -17.77 -2.91 3.70
C MET A 377 -18.85 -3.26 2.67
N ALA A 378 -19.14 -4.56 2.54
CA ALA A 378 -20.29 -5.14 1.92
C ALA A 378 -21.44 -4.64 2.78
N ARG A 379 -21.86 -3.43 2.45
CA ARG A 379 -23.21 -2.95 2.62
C ARG A 379 -24.09 -4.18 2.39
N LYS A 380 -25.00 -4.47 3.31
CA LYS A 380 -26.09 -5.43 3.11
C LYS A 380 -26.89 -4.99 1.87
N GLN A 381 -26.36 -5.18 0.67
CA GLN A 381 -27.13 -5.18 -0.54
C GLN A 381 -27.85 -6.51 -0.48
N ALA A 382 -29.15 -6.43 -0.20
CA ALA A 382 -30.05 -7.55 -0.38
C ALA A 382 -29.75 -8.16 -1.76
N PRO A 383 -29.67 -9.50 -1.88
CA PRO A 383 -29.41 -10.14 -3.16
C PRO A 383 -30.45 -9.64 -4.17
N ASP A 384 -29.99 -8.85 -5.13
CA ASP A 384 -30.77 -8.41 -6.28
C ASP A 384 -31.00 -9.65 -7.14
N ARG A 385 -32.06 -10.39 -6.82
CA ARG A 385 -32.44 -11.63 -7.51
C ARG A 385 -32.79 -11.28 -8.96
N GLY A 386 -31.88 -11.59 -9.86
CA GLY A 386 -32.22 -12.00 -11.22
C GLY A 386 -32.55 -10.89 -12.20
N HIS A 387 -31.54 -10.11 -12.62
CA HIS A 387 -31.53 -9.55 -13.96
C HIS A 387 -30.38 -10.17 -14.75
N SER A 388 -30.71 -11.28 -15.42
CA SER A 388 -29.89 -11.84 -16.49
C SER A 388 -29.77 -10.79 -17.59
N TYR A 389 -28.60 -10.16 -17.70
CA TYR A 389 -28.29 -9.29 -18.83
C TYR A 389 -27.94 -10.17 -20.03
N SER A 390 -28.77 -10.14 -21.08
CA SER A 390 -28.50 -10.85 -22.34
C SER A 390 -27.20 -10.34 -22.97
N PRO A 391 -26.27 -11.22 -23.37
CA PRO A 391 -24.97 -10.85 -23.94
C PRO A 391 -25.01 -10.32 -25.39
N ASP A 392 -26.18 -10.26 -26.04
CA ASP A 392 -26.29 -10.08 -27.52
C ASP A 392 -25.91 -8.70 -28.11
N ILE A 393 -25.44 -7.74 -27.32
CA ILE A 393 -25.13 -6.38 -27.83
C ILE A 393 -23.62 -6.17 -28.07
N ALA A 394 -22.74 -6.97 -27.45
CA ALA A 394 -21.29 -6.78 -27.59
C ALA A 394 -20.74 -7.27 -28.94
N GLU A 395 -21.45 -8.15 -29.64
CA GLU A 395 -20.98 -8.75 -30.90
C GLU A 395 -21.30 -7.90 -32.15
N ARG A 396 -22.14 -6.88 -32.04
CA ARG A 396 -22.52 -6.00 -33.18
C ARG A 396 -21.63 -4.78 -33.41
N ILE A 397 -20.61 -4.54 -32.58
CA ILE A 397 -19.72 -3.36 -32.72
C ILE A 397 -18.35 -3.76 -33.33
N GLY A 398 -18.14 -5.04 -33.65
CA GLY A 398 -16.82 -5.56 -34.06
C GLY A 398 -16.61 -5.84 -35.54
N SER A 399 -17.61 -5.73 -36.41
CA SER A 399 -17.54 -6.31 -37.76
C SER A 399 -17.84 -5.37 -38.94
N ASP A 400 -18.09 -4.08 -38.71
CA ASP A 400 -18.16 -3.14 -39.83
C ASP A 400 -16.75 -2.62 -40.18
N PRO A 401 -16.18 -2.98 -41.34
CA PRO A 401 -14.93 -2.39 -41.79
C PRO A 401 -15.16 -0.89 -42.01
N VAL A 402 -14.42 -0.06 -41.27
CA VAL A 402 -14.29 1.36 -41.56
C VAL A 402 -13.64 1.46 -42.95
N GLY A 403 -14.47 1.65 -43.98
CA GLY A 403 -14.00 1.91 -45.33
C GLY A 403 -13.11 3.15 -45.37
N PRO A 404 -12.12 3.22 -46.27
CA PRO A 404 -11.25 4.37 -46.39
C PRO A 404 -12.09 5.60 -46.73
N ALA A 405 -12.01 6.63 -45.88
CA ALA A 405 -12.57 7.94 -46.16
C ALA A 405 -11.86 8.51 -47.40
N SER A 406 -12.52 8.41 -48.56
CA SER A 406 -12.10 9.09 -49.79
C SER A 406 -12.31 10.59 -49.58
N ALA A 407 -11.21 11.30 -49.31
CA ALA A 407 -11.14 12.74 -49.39
C ALA A 407 -11.31 13.17 -50.86
N GLY A 408 -12.53 13.57 -51.22
CA GLY A 408 -12.78 14.33 -52.44
C GLY A 408 -12.29 15.76 -52.25
N LEU A 409 -11.11 16.07 -52.80
CA LEU A 409 -10.74 17.44 -53.13
C LEU A 409 -11.53 17.84 -54.37
N GLU A 410 -12.64 18.56 -54.20
CA GLU A 410 -13.20 19.39 -55.26
C GLU A 410 -12.31 20.62 -55.44
N THR A 411 -11.65 20.68 -56.59
CA THR A 411 -10.97 21.88 -57.09
C THR A 411 -11.97 22.64 -57.94
N SER A 412 -12.50 23.75 -57.42
CA SER A 412 -13.17 24.77 -58.23
C SER A 412 -12.18 25.92 -58.46
N SER A 413 -11.74 26.05 -59.70
CA SER A 413 -11.07 27.25 -60.21
C SER A 413 -11.78 27.66 -61.50
N GLU A 414 -12.58 28.71 -61.40
CA GLU A 414 -12.76 29.73 -62.44
C GLU A 414 -11.78 30.87 -62.17
#